data_AF-A0A954XXL4-F1
#
_entry.id   AF-A0A954XXL4-F1
#
_cell.length_a   1.000
_cell.length_b   1.000
_cell.length_c   1.000
_cell.angle_alpha   90.00
_cell.angle_beta   90.00
_cell.angle_gamma   90.00
#
_symmetry.space_group_name_H-M   'P 1'
#
loop_
_entity.id
_entity.type
_entity.pdbx_description
1 polymer ?
#
loop_
_entity_poly.entity_id
_entity_poly.type
_entity_poly.pdbx_seq_one_letter_code
_entity_poly.pdbx_strand_id
1 'polypeptide(L)'
;MKTRVVLHEIAKEPTLGRVRMSVQFGNEMPKEFLGEFNGSDNEHAFCSTEEELFMRLSDLAAKRYCNCTIYQFEFMGIIKAFLSDEPLPKLPIELGTTHFGSPRPSAYGILLNRLRRPFSQALLRWKYRRVLRTHRQARQAGLCKKS
;
A
#
# COMPACT_ATOMS: atom_id res chain seq x y z
N MET A 1 11.52 18.28 2.78
CA MET A 1 12.53 17.21 2.97
C MET A 1 11.96 15.89 2.42
N LYS A 2 12.74 15.11 1.66
CA LYS A 2 12.32 13.76 1.25
C LYS A 2 12.44 12.85 2.47
N THR A 3 11.33 12.40 3.02
CA THR A 3 11.32 11.45 4.13
C THR A 3 11.61 10.06 3.56
N ARG A 4 12.87 9.64 3.70
CA ARG A 4 13.37 8.32 3.33
C ARG A 4 13.41 7.43 4.57
N VAL A 5 13.15 6.15 4.40
CA VAL A 5 13.37 5.17 5.47
C VAL A 5 14.39 4.18 4.92
N VAL A 6 15.47 3.94 5.66
CA VAL A 6 16.57 3.10 5.22
C VAL A 6 16.84 2.04 6.27
N LEU A 7 16.80 0.77 5.89
CA LEU A 7 17.24 -0.33 6.73
C LEU A 7 18.72 -0.60 6.42
N HIS A 8 19.58 -0.39 7.42
CA HIS A 8 21.04 -0.50 7.30
C HIS A 8 21.54 -1.90 7.58
N GLU A 9 21.06 -2.50 8.66
CA GLU A 9 21.55 -3.80 9.14
C GLU A 9 20.40 -4.61 9.71
N ILE A 10 20.49 -5.93 9.54
CA ILE A 10 19.57 -6.89 10.14
C ILE A 10 20.38 -8.10 10.62
N ALA A 11 20.20 -8.49 11.88
CA ALA A 11 20.92 -9.59 12.51
C ALA A 11 19.97 -10.50 13.28
N LYS A 12 20.17 -11.82 13.18
CA LYS A 12 19.40 -12.80 13.98
C LYS A 12 20.09 -12.97 15.34
N GLU A 13 19.30 -12.93 16.41
CA GLU A 13 19.70 -13.34 17.76
C GLU A 13 19.01 -14.68 18.08
N PRO A 14 19.58 -15.81 17.62
CA PRO A 14 18.93 -17.12 17.69
C PRO A 14 18.72 -17.60 19.12
N THR A 15 19.52 -17.10 20.08
CA THR A 15 19.41 -17.43 21.50
C THR A 15 18.15 -16.88 22.15
N LEU A 16 17.57 -15.81 21.60
CA LEU A 16 16.42 -15.10 22.19
C LEU A 16 15.17 -15.13 21.30
N GLY A 17 15.24 -15.71 20.10
CA GLY A 17 14.13 -15.66 19.12
C GLY A 17 13.85 -14.24 18.62
N ARG A 18 14.91 -13.43 18.49
CA ARG A 18 14.81 -12.01 18.15
C ARG A 18 15.60 -11.66 16.89
N VAL A 19 15.19 -10.57 16.25
CA VAL A 19 15.90 -9.92 15.16
C VAL A 19 16.25 -8.51 15.60
N ARG A 20 17.51 -8.14 15.44
CA ARG A 20 17.99 -6.77 15.64
C ARG A 20 18.06 -6.06 14.29
N MET A 21 17.53 -4.85 14.22
CA MET A 21 17.44 -4.07 12.98
C MET A 21 17.94 -2.65 13.23
N SER A 22 18.74 -2.13 12.30
CA SER A 22 19.17 -0.72 12.32
C SER A 22 18.41 0.07 11.26
N VAL A 23 17.51 0.96 11.68
CA VAL A 23 16.61 1.71 10.80
C VAL A 23 16.87 3.21 10.93
N GLN A 24 17.01 3.88 9.79
CA GLN A 24 17.19 5.31 9.69
C GLN A 24 15.93 5.99 9.13
N PHE A 25 15.52 7.08 9.79
CA PHE A 25 14.39 7.90 9.38
C PHE A 25 14.85 9.29 8.90
N GLY A 26 14.68 9.57 7.61
CA GLY A 26 15.04 10.85 7.01
C GLY A 26 16.54 11.16 7.16
N ASN A 27 16.85 12.24 7.90
CA ASN A 27 18.21 12.67 8.19
C ASN A 27 18.63 12.34 9.64
N GLU A 28 17.81 11.60 10.40
CA GLU A 28 18.16 11.14 11.74
C GLU A 28 19.31 10.13 11.68
N MET A 29 20.03 9.95 12.80
CA MET A 29 20.98 8.84 12.89
C MET A 29 20.23 7.50 12.92
N PRO A 30 20.80 6.41 12.35
CA PRO A 30 20.23 5.08 12.46
C PRO A 30 19.99 4.71 13.92
N LYS A 31 18.82 4.17 14.21
CA LYS A 31 18.46 3.64 15.53
C LYS A 31 18.30 2.13 15.45
N GLU A 32 18.72 1.45 16.51
CA GLU A 32 18.48 0.02 16.67
C GLU A 32 17.07 -0.23 17.20
N PHE A 33 16.41 -1.22 16.63
CA PHE A 33 15.10 -1.70 17.03
C PHE A 33 15.11 -3.23 17.09
N LEU A 34 14.37 -3.78 18.04
CA LEU A 34 14.19 -5.22 18.16
C LEU A 34 12.86 -5.67 17.55
N GLY A 35 12.87 -6.89 17.02
CA GLY A 35 11.68 -7.61 16.60
C GLY A 35 11.69 -9.02 17.16
N GLU A 36 10.60 -9.43 17.79
CA GLU A 36 10.39 -10.82 18.19
C GLU A 36 9.80 -11.57 17.00
N PHE A 37 10.34 -12.73 16.68
CA PHE A 37 9.77 -13.59 15.64
C PHE A 37 9.35 -14.91 16.28
N ASN A 38 8.10 -15.31 16.03
CA ASN A 38 7.65 -16.61 16.49
C ASN A 38 7.91 -17.64 15.39
N GLY A 39 8.96 -18.46 15.58
CA GLY A 39 9.34 -19.53 14.64
C GLY A 39 8.45 -20.78 14.72
N SER A 40 7.34 -20.73 15.46
CA SER A 40 6.43 -21.88 15.62
C SER A 40 5.64 -22.22 14.36
N ASP A 41 5.51 -21.27 13.43
CA ASP A 41 4.66 -21.41 12.25
C ASP A 41 5.43 -21.01 10.98
N ASN A 42 5.91 -22.00 10.23
CA ASN A 42 6.72 -21.78 9.02
C ASN A 42 5.93 -21.11 7.89
N GLU A 43 4.59 -21.23 7.89
CA GLU A 43 3.74 -20.60 6.86
C GLU A 43 3.42 -19.14 7.18
N HIS A 44 3.36 -18.80 8.48
CA HIS A 44 2.96 -17.48 8.97
C HIS A 44 4.01 -16.93 9.96
N ALA A 45 5.17 -16.56 9.42
CA ALA A 45 6.17 -15.82 10.17
C ALA A 45 5.62 -14.43 10.56
N PHE A 46 5.07 -14.34 11.78
CA PHE A 46 4.71 -13.07 12.39
C PHE A 46 5.94 -12.51 13.12
N CYS A 47 6.35 -11.30 12.73
CA CYS A 47 7.34 -10.54 13.47
C CYS A 47 6.65 -9.40 14.20
N SER A 48 6.75 -9.40 15.53
CA SER A 48 6.33 -8.31 16.39
C SER A 48 7.50 -7.37 16.60
N THR A 49 7.50 -6.24 15.90
CA THR A 49 8.52 -5.19 16.06
C THR A 49 8.19 -4.29 17.24
N GLU A 50 9.19 -3.59 17.77
CA GLU A 50 8.96 -2.52 18.76
C GLU A 50 7.88 -1.52 18.34
N GLU A 51 7.06 -1.10 19.31
CA GLU A 51 5.94 -0.19 19.11
C GLU A 51 6.39 1.15 18.51
N GLU A 52 7.53 1.69 18.94
CA GLU A 52 8.08 2.94 18.40
C GLU A 52 8.33 2.83 16.89
N LEU A 53 8.94 1.72 16.45
CA LEU A 53 9.23 1.48 15.03
C LEU A 53 7.93 1.36 14.25
N PHE A 54 6.98 0.58 14.77
CA PHE A 54 5.68 0.36 14.15
C PHE A 54 4.90 1.65 13.95
N MET A 55 4.82 2.48 15.00
CA MET A 55 4.11 3.76 14.96
C MET A 55 4.78 4.75 14.01
N ARG A 56 6.12 4.84 14.02
CA ARG A 56 6.86 5.72 13.11
C ARG A 56 6.68 5.34 11.64
N LEU A 57 6.76 4.05 11.31
CA LEU A 57 6.52 3.57 9.93
C LEU A 57 5.09 3.88 9.49
N SER A 58 4.12 3.67 10.37
CA SER A 58 2.69 3.94 10.10
C SER A 58 2.43 5.42 9.83
N ASP A 59 2.99 6.32 10.64
CA ASP A 59 2.88 7.77 10.47
C ASP A 59 3.49 8.24 9.14
N LEU A 60 4.64 7.68 8.77
CA LEU A 60 5.31 8.00 7.52
C LEU A 60 4.54 7.50 6.30
N ALA A 61 4.00 6.28 6.37
CA ALA A 61 3.18 5.73 5.30
C ALA A 61 1.87 6.51 5.14
N ALA A 62 1.23 6.91 6.24
CA ALA A 62 0.05 7.76 6.23
C ALA A 62 0.34 9.12 5.58
N LYS A 63 1.47 9.75 5.93
CA LYS A 63 1.89 11.03 5.34
C LYS A 63 2.15 10.92 3.83
N ARG A 64 2.87 9.88 3.39
CA ARG A 64 3.38 9.74 2.01
C ARG A 64 2.41 9.06 1.05
N TYR A 65 1.70 8.04 1.50
CA TYR A 65 0.87 7.15 0.67
C TYR A 65 -0.61 7.12 1.06
N CYS A 66 -1.00 7.79 2.16
CA CYS A 66 -2.36 7.71 2.72
C CYS A 66 -2.77 6.26 3.11
N ASN A 67 -1.79 5.36 3.22
CA ASN A 67 -1.99 3.97 3.60
C ASN A 67 -0.85 3.54 4.53
N CYS A 68 -1.18 3.28 5.80
CA CYS A 68 -0.26 2.88 6.86
C CYS A 68 0.45 1.54 6.59
N THR A 69 -0.13 0.68 5.76
CA THR A 69 0.31 -0.71 5.63
C THR A 69 1.47 -0.93 4.67
N ILE A 70 1.78 0.03 3.80
CA ILE A 70 2.80 -0.16 2.74
C ILE A 70 4.18 -0.43 3.34
N TYR A 71 4.62 0.46 4.25
CA TYR A 71 5.91 0.26 4.93
C TYR A 71 5.91 -0.98 5.81
N GLN A 72 4.77 -1.32 6.42
CA GLN A 72 4.63 -2.51 7.27
C GLN A 72 4.81 -3.80 6.47
N PHE A 73 4.12 -3.93 5.32
CA PHE A 73 4.23 -5.11 4.45
C PHE A 73 5.62 -5.27 3.85
N GLU A 74 6.24 -4.19 3.37
CA GLU A 74 7.59 -4.24 2.80
C GLU A 74 8.61 -4.64 3.87
N PHE A 75 8.50 -4.06 5.07
CA PHE A 75 9.38 -4.38 6.19
C PHE A 75 9.21 -5.82 6.68
N MET A 76 7.98 -6.28 6.87
CA MET A 76 7.69 -7.67 7.22
C MET A 76 8.15 -8.65 6.14
N GLY A 77 8.03 -8.29 4.86
CA GLY A 77 8.52 -9.09 3.75
C GLY A 77 10.04 -9.27 3.79
N ILE A 78 10.78 -8.19 4.09
CA ILE A 78 12.24 -8.25 4.27
C ILE A 78 12.63 -9.11 5.47
N ILE A 79 11.94 -8.95 6.62
CA ILE A 79 12.22 -9.78 7.80
C ILE A 79 11.91 -11.25 7.49
N LYS A 80 10.79 -11.55 6.82
CA LYS A 80 10.45 -12.93 6.44
C LYS A 80 11.51 -13.53 5.52
N ALA A 81 11.89 -12.81 4.46
CA ALA A 81 12.95 -13.25 3.55
C ALA A 81 14.28 -13.48 4.29
N PHE A 82 14.62 -12.59 5.23
CA PHE A 82 15.79 -12.77 6.09
C PHE A 82 15.69 -14.03 6.95
N LEU A 83 14.54 -14.26 7.60
CA LEU A 83 14.32 -15.41 8.48
C LEU A 83 14.36 -16.73 7.70
N SER A 84 13.83 -16.77 6.49
CA SER A 84 13.81 -17.94 5.59
C SER A 84 15.11 -18.15 4.80
N ASP A 85 16.17 -17.38 5.08
CA ASP A 85 17.46 -17.41 4.37
C ASP A 85 17.32 -17.21 2.85
N GLU A 86 16.28 -16.48 2.44
CA GLU A 86 16.08 -16.07 1.06
C GLU A 86 17.08 -14.96 0.68
N PRO A 87 17.47 -14.87 -0.61
CA PRO A 87 18.40 -13.85 -1.06
C PRO A 87 17.83 -12.45 -0.85
N LEU A 88 18.45 -11.69 0.05
CA LEU A 88 18.10 -10.30 0.29
C LEU A 88 18.80 -9.34 -0.71
N PRO A 89 18.15 -8.26 -1.13
CA PRO A 89 18.82 -7.11 -1.72
C PRO A 89 19.96 -6.59 -0.82
N LYS A 90 21.01 -6.05 -1.44
CA LYS A 90 22.18 -5.51 -0.73
C LYS A 90 21.75 -4.38 0.21
N LEU A 91 22.15 -4.49 1.46
CA LEU A 91 21.99 -3.45 2.46
C LEU A 91 23.06 -2.34 2.25
N PRO A 92 22.76 -1.07 2.57
CA PRO A 92 21.49 -0.55 3.11
C PRO A 92 20.39 -0.48 2.05
N ILE A 93 19.14 -0.78 2.43
CA ILE A 93 17.99 -0.73 1.53
C ILE A 93 17.04 0.42 1.86
N GLU A 94 16.63 1.18 0.84
CA GLU A 94 15.60 2.22 0.99
C GLU A 94 14.22 1.56 0.94
N LEU A 95 13.45 1.69 2.02
CA LEU A 95 12.07 1.23 2.10
C LEU A 95 11.13 2.24 1.42
N GLY A 96 9.96 1.76 1.00
CA GLY A 96 8.93 2.55 0.34
C GLY A 96 9.22 2.72 -1.14
N THR A 97 9.85 1.72 -1.76
CA THR A 97 9.98 1.68 -3.22
C THR A 97 8.58 1.52 -3.84
N THR A 98 8.33 2.26 -4.91
CA THR A 98 6.99 2.58 -5.45
C THR A 98 6.19 1.39 -6.01
N HIS A 99 6.65 0.15 -5.82
CA HIS A 99 5.99 -1.02 -6.39
C HIS A 99 4.62 -1.32 -5.78
N PHE A 100 4.40 -0.98 -4.50
CA PHE A 100 3.16 -1.32 -3.77
C PHE A 100 2.32 -0.11 -3.34
N GLY A 101 2.85 1.11 -3.46
CA GLY A 101 2.20 2.31 -2.92
C GLY A 101 1.50 3.16 -3.99
N SER A 102 0.20 3.39 -3.83
CA SER A 102 -0.47 4.50 -4.53
C SER A 102 0.02 5.81 -3.92
N PRO A 103 0.64 6.73 -4.69
CA PRO A 103 1.06 8.01 -4.14
C PRO A 103 -0.15 8.78 -3.64
N ARG A 104 0.05 9.59 -2.60
CA ARG A 104 -1.02 10.43 -2.03
C ARG A 104 -1.71 11.23 -3.13
N PRO A 105 -3.05 11.23 -3.19
CA PRO A 105 -3.78 12.00 -4.18
C PRO A 105 -3.44 13.49 -4.02
N SER A 106 -3.07 14.15 -5.12
CA SER A 106 -2.78 15.58 -5.11
C SER A 106 -4.06 16.39 -4.91
N ALA A 107 -3.97 17.52 -4.20
CA ALA A 107 -5.12 18.42 -4.01
C ALA A 107 -5.72 18.86 -5.36
N TYR A 108 -4.86 19.08 -6.36
CA TYR A 108 -5.27 19.37 -7.73
C TYR A 108 -6.01 18.20 -8.40
N GLY A 109 -5.53 16.96 -8.21
CA GLY A 109 -6.22 15.76 -8.70
C GLY A 109 -7.57 15.54 -8.04
N ILE A 110 -7.71 15.85 -6.74
CA ILE A 110 -8.99 15.82 -6.03
C ILE A 110 -9.94 16.89 -6.59
N LEU A 111 -9.45 18.12 -6.80
CA LEU A 111 -10.25 19.21 -7.35
C LEU A 111 -10.71 18.92 -8.78
N LEU A 112 -9.81 18.43 -9.65
CA LEU A 112 -10.13 18.00 -11.00
C LEU A 112 -11.14 16.85 -11.00
N ASN A 113 -10.98 15.85 -10.14
CA ASN A 113 -11.95 14.76 -10.02
C ASN A 113 -13.31 15.27 -9.52
N ARG A 114 -13.33 16.23 -8.60
CA ARG A 114 -14.57 16.85 -8.11
C ARG A 114 -15.28 17.64 -9.21
N LEU A 115 -14.53 18.38 -10.03
CA LEU A 115 -15.05 19.10 -11.20
C LEU A 115 -15.49 18.17 -12.33
N ARG A 116 -14.80 17.04 -12.53
CA ARG A 116 -15.07 16.09 -13.62
C ARG A 116 -16.24 15.13 -13.33
N ARG A 117 -16.50 14.84 -12.05
CA ARG A 117 -17.63 13.99 -11.58
C ARG A 117 -19.01 14.41 -12.08
N PRO A 118 -19.44 15.69 -12.04
CA PRO A 118 -20.74 16.08 -12.57
C PRO A 118 -20.84 15.85 -14.09
N PHE A 119 -19.76 16.11 -14.84
CA PHE A 119 -19.74 15.88 -16.29
C PHE A 119 -19.82 14.39 -16.65
N SER A 120 -19.08 13.53 -15.94
CA SER A 120 -19.14 12.09 -16.19
C SER A 120 -20.50 11.49 -15.80
N GLN A 121 -21.10 11.94 -14.70
CA GLN A 121 -22.46 11.53 -14.31
C GLN A 121 -23.54 12.02 -15.29
N ALA A 122 -23.42 13.26 -15.80
CA ALA A 122 -24.32 13.79 -16.81
C ALA A 122 -24.22 13.00 -18.13
N LEU A 123 -23.00 12.67 -18.55
CA LEU A 123 -22.74 11.91 -19.77
C LEU A 123 -23.19 10.45 -19.65
N LEU A 124 -23.00 9.82 -18.48
CA LEU A 124 -23.55 8.50 -18.14
C LEU A 124 -25.09 8.51 -18.13
N ARG A 125 -25.71 9.50 -17.48
CA ARG A 125 -27.18 9.67 -17.50
C ARG A 125 -27.72 9.89 -18.91
N TRP A 126 -27.02 10.66 -19.73
CA TRP A 126 -27.39 10.89 -21.13
C TRP A 126 -27.30 9.60 -21.95
N LYS A 127 -26.19 8.86 -21.85
CA LYS A 127 -26.04 7.53 -22.49
C LYS A 127 -27.15 6.58 -22.05
N TYR A 128 -27.42 6.50 -20.75
CA TYR A 128 -28.46 5.61 -20.20
C TYR A 128 -29.86 5.95 -20.72
N ARG A 129 -30.21 7.24 -20.79
CA ARG A 129 -31.48 7.70 -21.39
C ARG A 129 -31.59 7.37 -22.87
N ARG A 130 -30.48 7.44 -23.62
CA ARG A 130 -30.46 7.09 -25.05
C ARG A 130 -30.75 5.60 -25.25
N VAL A 131 -30.11 4.74 -24.47
CA VAL A 131 -30.33 3.28 -24.49
C VAL A 131 -31.77 2.91 -24.12
N LEU A 132 -32.35 3.55 -23.10
CA LEU A 132 -33.75 3.35 -22.72
C LEU A 132 -34.74 3.75 -23.83
N ARG A 133 -34.47 4.84 -24.57
CA ARG A 133 -35.31 5.26 -25.70
C ARG A 133 -35.27 4.24 -26.84
N THR A 134 -34.09 3.75 -27.20
CA THR A 134 -33.95 2.70 -28.22
C THR A 134 -34.65 1.40 -27.81
N HIS A 135 -34.56 0.99 -26.54
CA HIS A 135 -35.29 -0.20 -26.07
C HIS A 135 -36.82 -0.03 -26.09
N ARG A 136 -37.34 1.16 -25.75
CA ARG A 136 -38.78 1.44 -25.84
C ARG A 136 -39.28 1.43 -27.28
N GLN A 137 -38.54 2.04 -28.20
CA GLN A 137 -38.86 2.04 -29.63
C GLN A 137 -38.80 0.63 -30.22
N ALA A 138 -37.80 -0.18 -29.86
CA ALA A 138 -37.71 -1.58 -30.28
C ALA A 138 -38.88 -2.44 -29.76
N ARG A 139 -39.33 -2.21 -28.52
CA ARG A 139 -40.52 -2.89 -27.98
C ARG A 139 -41.82 -2.48 -28.69
N GLN A 140 -41.99 -1.20 -29.02
CA GLN A 140 -43.17 -0.73 -29.77
C GLN A 140 -43.16 -1.24 -31.23
N ALA A 141 -42.01 -1.24 -31.90
CA ALA A 141 -41.86 -1.79 -33.24
C ALA A 141 -42.05 -3.33 -33.29
N GLY A 142 -41.67 -4.05 -32.23
CA GLY A 142 -41.91 -5.49 -32.09
C GLY A 142 -43.37 -5.86 -31.82
N LEU A 143 -44.15 -4.95 -31.20
CA LEU A 143 -45.59 -5.12 -31.00
C LEU A 143 -46.40 -4.85 -32.28
N CYS A 144 -45.96 -3.91 -33.13
CA CYS A 144 -46.60 -3.64 -34.44
C CYS A 144 -46.37 -4.72 -35.51
N LYS A 145 -45.39 -5.63 -35.34
CA LYS A 145 -45.12 -6.73 -36.28
C LYS A 145 -45.87 -8.03 -35.96
N LYS A 146 -46.68 -8.05 -34.90
CA LYS A 146 -47.48 -9.22 -34.48
C LYS A 146 -48.99 -9.07 -34.75
N SER A 147 -49.38 -8.06 -35.54
CA SER A 147 -50.73 -7.86 -36.03
C SER A 147 -50.90 -8.51 -37.39
#